data_AF-A0A0H4BBW0-F1
#
_entry.id   AF-A0A0H4BBW0-F1
#
_cell.length_a   1.000
_cell.length_b   1.000
_cell.length_c   1.000
_cell.angle_alpha   90.00
_cell.angle_beta   90.00
_cell.angle_gamma   90.00
#
_symmetry.space_group_name_H-M   'P 1'
#
loop_
_entity.id
_entity.type
_entity.pdbx_description
1 polymer ?
#
loop_
_entity_poly.entity_id
_entity_poly.type
_entity_poly.pdbx_seq_one_letter_code
_entity_poly.pdbx_strand_id
1 'polypeptide(L)'
;MVSQDLLSSFDGMIWLQSGKKVGTLFHQHQTTISRNQKKCAQVFGIKLKKESSIWQPQGDSLLLQLERTVHQEARLQGKSSLRLDANRWLDSALFNPPPPGWLISSAKNTTNPHSLECLQQRIIDVYLCPLTDLPTENQVLKNIEIKSKKIGVVVLQEHANQERILGLINTLKQA
;
A
#
# COMPACT_ATOMS: atom_id res chain seq x y z
N MET A 1 12.48 12.68 -11.43
CA MET A 1 12.03 12.41 -10.06
C MET A 1 10.70 13.11 -9.85
N VAL A 2 9.65 12.38 -9.53
CA VAL A 2 8.35 12.96 -9.18
C VAL A 2 8.37 13.32 -7.69
N SER A 3 7.53 14.27 -7.27
CA SER A 3 7.41 14.53 -5.83
C SER A 3 6.63 13.41 -5.15
N GLN A 4 6.81 13.28 -3.83
CA GLN A 4 6.07 12.32 -3.02
C GLN A 4 4.55 12.49 -3.16
N ASP A 5 4.05 13.71 -3.30
CA ASP A 5 2.61 13.98 -3.48
C ASP A 5 2.08 13.47 -4.83
N LEU A 6 2.87 13.60 -5.90
CA LEU A 6 2.49 13.11 -7.22
C LEU A 6 2.38 11.58 -7.21
N LEU A 7 3.43 10.91 -6.73
CA LEU A 7 3.44 9.46 -6.68
C LEU A 7 2.40 8.93 -5.68
N SER A 8 2.23 9.56 -4.53
CA SER A 8 1.20 9.16 -3.54
C SER A 8 -0.22 9.31 -4.07
N SER A 9 -0.50 10.36 -4.86
CA SER A 9 -1.80 10.51 -5.51
C SER A 9 -2.05 9.43 -6.57
N PHE A 10 -1.03 9.11 -7.37
CA PHE A 10 -1.13 8.08 -8.41
C PHE A 10 -1.29 6.69 -7.81
N ASP A 11 -0.40 6.32 -6.89
CA ASP A 11 -0.41 5.03 -6.18
C ASP A 11 -1.64 4.87 -5.30
N GLY A 12 -2.08 5.95 -4.64
CA GLY A 12 -3.31 5.94 -3.85
C GLY A 12 -4.54 5.65 -4.71
N MET A 13 -4.60 6.18 -5.93
CA MET A 13 -5.69 5.88 -6.86
C MET A 13 -5.74 4.40 -7.24
N ILE A 14 -4.58 3.77 -7.44
CA ILE A 14 -4.47 2.33 -7.69
C ILE A 14 -4.85 1.58 -6.42
N TRP A 15 -4.29 1.92 -5.27
CA TRP A 15 -4.54 1.23 -4.01
C TRP A 15 -6.03 1.27 -3.61
N LEU A 16 -6.62 2.46 -3.50
CA LEU A 16 -7.93 2.66 -2.89
C LEU A 16 -9.07 2.70 -3.90
N GLN A 17 -8.76 2.73 -5.19
CA GLN A 17 -9.73 2.69 -6.28
C GLN A 17 -10.76 3.84 -6.25
N SER A 18 -10.44 4.92 -5.52
CA SER A 18 -11.35 6.04 -5.25
C SER A 18 -10.59 7.30 -4.85
N GLY A 19 -10.69 8.35 -5.66
CA GLY A 19 -10.06 9.64 -5.36
C GLY A 19 -10.58 10.30 -4.08
N LYS A 20 -11.83 10.00 -3.68
CA LYS A 20 -12.37 10.45 -2.38
C LYS A 20 -11.62 9.78 -1.22
N LYS A 21 -11.45 8.46 -1.25
CA LYS A 21 -10.71 7.72 -0.21
C LYS A 21 -9.25 8.17 -0.14
N VAL A 22 -8.61 8.38 -1.28
CA VAL A 22 -7.24 8.92 -1.35
C VAL A 22 -7.18 10.30 -0.74
N GLY A 23 -8.09 11.19 -1.11
CA GLY A 23 -8.14 12.54 -0.53
C GLY A 23 -8.30 12.52 0.99
N THR A 24 -9.18 11.67 1.52
CA THR A 24 -9.32 11.48 2.97
C THR A 24 -8.04 10.95 3.62
N LEU A 25 -7.44 9.90 3.06
CA LEU A 25 -6.27 9.23 3.65
C LEU A 25 -5.01 10.13 3.65
N PHE A 26 -4.81 10.90 2.58
CA PHE A 26 -3.65 11.78 2.42
C PHE A 26 -3.93 13.23 2.84
N HIS A 27 -5.12 13.53 3.39
CA HIS A 27 -5.55 14.89 3.76
C HIS A 27 -5.44 15.91 2.62
N GLN A 28 -5.86 15.52 1.41
CA GLN A 28 -5.81 16.33 0.21
C GLN A 28 -7.19 16.42 -0.47
N HIS A 29 -7.46 17.53 -1.15
CA HIS A 29 -8.69 17.64 -1.96
C HIS A 29 -8.67 16.66 -3.14
N GLN A 30 -9.82 16.07 -3.46
CA GLN A 30 -9.98 15.15 -4.59
C GLN A 30 -9.52 15.77 -5.94
N THR A 31 -9.71 17.08 -6.13
CA THR A 31 -9.24 17.80 -7.32
C THR A 31 -7.71 17.83 -7.39
N THR A 32 -7.03 17.97 -6.25
CA THR A 32 -5.56 17.85 -6.14
C THR A 32 -5.09 16.45 -6.49
N ILE A 33 -5.73 15.40 -5.95
CA ILE A 33 -5.42 14.01 -6.31
C ILE A 33 -5.53 13.79 -7.82
N SER A 34 -6.61 14.28 -8.44
CA SER A 34 -6.84 14.15 -9.88
C SER A 34 -5.78 14.86 -10.72
N ARG A 35 -5.35 16.06 -10.33
CA ARG A 35 -4.25 16.78 -11.01
C ARG A 35 -2.92 16.07 -10.84
N ASN A 36 -2.61 15.66 -9.61
CA ASN A 36 -1.35 15.03 -9.25
C ASN A 36 -1.15 13.68 -9.95
N GLN A 37 -2.17 12.82 -9.95
CA GLN A 37 -2.07 11.53 -10.63
C GLN A 37 -1.87 11.70 -12.15
N LYS A 38 -2.56 12.66 -12.78
CA LYS A 38 -2.38 12.94 -14.22
C LYS A 38 -0.96 13.41 -14.53
N LYS A 39 -0.42 14.30 -13.69
CA LYS A 39 0.96 14.80 -13.84
C LYS A 39 1.98 13.68 -13.61
N CYS A 40 1.77 12.82 -12.61
CA CYS A 40 2.61 11.64 -12.37
C CYS A 40 2.61 10.72 -13.60
N ALA A 41 1.43 10.41 -14.14
CA ALA A 41 1.29 9.58 -15.34
C ALA A 41 2.04 10.17 -16.54
N GLN A 42 1.92 11.48 -16.76
CA GLN A 42 2.63 12.21 -17.82
C GLN A 42 4.15 12.12 -17.69
N VAL A 43 4.70 12.28 -16.47
CA VAL A 43 6.15 12.21 -16.24
C VAL A 43 6.72 10.85 -16.62
N PHE A 44 5.97 9.77 -16.36
CA PHE A 44 6.40 8.41 -16.70
C PHE A 44 5.97 7.94 -18.09
N GLY A 45 5.26 8.77 -18.88
CA GLY A 45 4.74 8.36 -20.18
C GLY A 45 3.67 7.26 -20.12
N ILE A 46 3.03 7.06 -18.96
CA ILE A 46 2.00 6.05 -18.74
C ILE A 46 0.60 6.68 -18.66
N LYS A 47 -0.43 5.86 -18.70
CA LYS A 47 -1.82 6.27 -18.48
C LYS A 47 -2.40 5.54 -17.28
N LEU A 48 -3.15 6.24 -16.43
CA LEU A 48 -4.00 5.60 -15.43
C LEU A 48 -5.42 5.51 -16.01
N LYS A 49 -5.88 4.30 -16.33
CA LYS A 49 -7.23 4.06 -16.89
C LYS A 49 -8.07 3.24 -15.95
N LYS A 50 -9.38 3.43 -16.02
CA LYS A 50 -10.35 2.64 -15.30
C LYS A 50 -10.90 1.57 -16.23
N GLU A 51 -10.52 0.32 -16.02
CA GLU A 51 -10.97 -0.84 -16.78
C GLU A 51 -11.70 -1.79 -15.84
N SER A 52 -12.88 -2.29 -16.25
CA SER A 52 -13.72 -3.14 -15.40
C SER A 52 -13.95 -2.57 -13.99
N SER A 53 -14.10 -1.24 -13.90
CA SER A 53 -14.23 -0.47 -12.65
C SER A 53 -12.98 -0.37 -11.76
N ILE A 54 -11.82 -0.82 -12.23
CA ILE A 54 -10.53 -0.81 -11.52
C ILE A 54 -9.55 0.12 -12.25
N TRP A 55 -8.94 1.05 -11.52
CA TRP A 55 -7.84 1.89 -11.93
C TRP A 55 -6.55 1.07 -12.04
N GLN A 56 -5.98 1.05 -13.25
CA GLN A 56 -4.76 0.34 -13.56
C GLN A 56 -3.82 1.22 -14.40
N PRO A 57 -2.49 1.13 -14.17
CA PRO A 57 -1.50 1.77 -15.03
C PRO A 57 -1.41 1.04 -16.37
N GLN A 58 -1.26 1.79 -17.46
CA GLN A 58 -1.06 1.28 -18.82
C GLN A 58 0.16 1.93 -19.48
N GLY A 59 0.98 1.11 -20.12
CA GLY A 59 2.24 1.49 -20.74
C GLY A 59 3.44 0.81 -20.09
N ASP A 60 4.63 1.19 -20.50
CA ASP A 60 5.87 0.73 -19.87
C ASP A 60 5.97 1.28 -18.44
N SER A 61 6.03 0.37 -17.47
CA SER A 61 6.05 0.72 -16.04
C SER A 61 7.43 0.69 -15.42
N LEU A 62 8.50 0.41 -16.18
CA LEU A 62 9.86 0.24 -15.62
C LEU A 62 10.28 1.45 -14.77
N LEU A 63 10.19 2.66 -15.31
CA LEU A 63 10.57 3.89 -14.60
C LEU A 63 9.68 4.14 -13.36
N LEU A 64 8.39 3.81 -13.45
CA LEU A 64 7.49 3.92 -12.31
C LEU A 64 7.89 2.95 -11.19
N GLN A 65 8.23 1.70 -11.51
CA GLN A 65 8.65 0.70 -10.52
C GLN A 65 9.98 1.08 -9.84
N LEU A 66 10.93 1.64 -10.60
CA LEU A 66 12.17 2.17 -10.04
C LEU A 66 11.91 3.33 -9.07
N GLU A 67 11.06 4.28 -9.44
CA GLU A 67 10.69 5.39 -8.55
C GLU A 67 10.00 4.88 -7.27
N ARG A 68 9.10 3.90 -7.39
CA ARG A 68 8.43 3.30 -6.23
C ARG A 68 9.40 2.62 -5.28
N THR A 69 10.49 2.04 -5.79
CA THR A 69 11.56 1.48 -4.96
C THR A 69 12.21 2.57 -4.10
N VAL A 70 12.57 3.70 -4.70
CA VAL A 70 13.14 4.87 -3.98
C VAL A 70 12.17 5.41 -2.94
N HIS A 71 10.89 5.54 -3.28
CA HIS A 71 9.88 6.06 -2.36
C HIS A 71 9.50 5.08 -1.24
N GLN A 72 9.54 3.78 -1.49
CA GLN A 72 9.36 2.78 -0.44
C GLN A 72 10.52 2.83 0.55
N GLU A 73 11.75 2.93 0.06
CA GLU A 73 12.92 3.07 0.92
C GLU A 73 12.83 4.36 1.78
N ALA A 74 12.40 5.48 1.18
CA ALA A 74 12.15 6.70 1.93
C ALA A 74 11.09 6.52 3.04
N ARG A 75 10.00 5.77 2.78
CA ARG A 75 9.02 5.42 3.81
C ARG A 75 9.64 4.57 4.91
N LEU A 76 10.40 3.53 4.56
CA LEU A 76 11.06 2.64 5.53
C LEU A 76 12.03 3.41 6.44
N GLN A 77 12.74 4.41 5.90
CA GLN A 77 13.64 5.30 6.63
C GLN A 77 12.92 6.39 7.47
N GLY A 78 11.59 6.38 7.56
CA GLY A 78 10.86 7.37 8.37
C GLY A 78 10.64 8.72 7.70
N LYS A 79 11.05 8.92 6.45
CA LYS A 79 10.87 10.18 5.71
C LYS A 79 9.41 10.41 5.29
N SER A 80 8.59 9.37 5.34
CA SER A 80 7.15 9.44 5.14
C SER A 80 6.43 8.27 5.79
N SER A 81 5.10 8.36 5.87
CA SER A 81 4.27 7.33 6.48
C SER A 81 4.27 6.04 5.66
N LEU A 82 4.45 4.90 6.32
CA LEU A 82 4.28 3.57 5.72
C LEU A 82 2.81 3.31 5.42
N ARG A 83 2.52 2.40 4.51
CA ARG A 83 1.16 2.12 4.03
C ARG A 83 0.78 0.68 4.35
N LEU A 84 -0.31 0.51 5.09
CA LEU A 84 -0.88 -0.76 5.50
C LEU A 84 -2.25 -0.95 4.85
N ASP A 85 -2.40 -2.01 4.05
CA ASP A 85 -3.72 -2.50 3.65
C ASP A 85 -4.23 -3.47 4.71
N ALA A 86 -5.14 -2.98 5.54
CA ALA A 86 -5.74 -3.72 6.65
C ALA A 86 -6.94 -4.57 6.23
N ASN A 87 -7.36 -4.54 4.96
CA ASN A 87 -8.46 -5.36 4.42
C ASN A 87 -9.71 -5.39 5.35
N ARG A 88 -9.97 -6.52 6.03
CA ARG A 88 -11.12 -6.76 6.91
C ARG A 88 -10.98 -6.16 8.33
N TRP A 89 -9.79 -5.67 8.68
CA TRP A 89 -9.47 -5.21 10.02
C TRP A 89 -9.45 -3.69 10.16
N LEU A 90 -9.79 -2.93 9.11
CA LEU A 90 -9.73 -1.46 9.13
C LEU A 90 -10.51 -0.85 10.31
N ASP A 91 -11.69 -1.38 10.62
CA ASP A 91 -12.57 -0.90 11.70
C ASP A 91 -12.34 -1.64 13.03
N SER A 92 -11.30 -2.47 13.14
CA SER A 92 -11.00 -3.22 14.36
C SER A 92 -10.27 -2.36 15.39
N ALA A 93 -10.41 -2.73 16.67
CA ALA A 93 -9.67 -2.08 17.77
C ALA A 93 -8.13 -2.14 17.59
N LEU A 94 -7.62 -3.02 16.71
CA LEU A 94 -6.19 -3.13 16.41
C LEU A 94 -5.59 -1.84 15.83
N PHE A 95 -6.42 -0.99 15.21
CA PHE A 95 -5.99 0.25 14.57
C PHE A 95 -6.68 1.49 15.15
N ASN A 96 -7.17 1.38 16.38
CA ASN A 96 -7.70 2.51 17.12
C ASN A 96 -6.98 2.66 18.48
N PRO A 97 -5.94 3.51 18.58
CA PRO A 97 -5.43 4.41 17.54
C PRO A 97 -4.56 3.68 16.49
N PRO A 98 -4.36 4.27 15.29
CA PRO A 98 -3.48 3.70 14.29
C PRO A 98 -2.01 3.71 14.78
N PRO A 99 -1.19 2.71 14.42
CA PRO A 99 0.22 2.67 14.74
C PRO A 99 0.93 3.93 14.22
N PRO A 100 1.80 4.56 15.03
CA PRO A 100 2.46 5.81 14.65
C PRO A 100 3.21 5.71 13.32
N GLY A 101 2.99 6.69 12.44
CA GLY A 101 3.65 6.76 11.14
C GLY A 101 3.15 5.75 10.10
N TRP A 102 1.97 5.16 10.31
CA TRP A 102 1.28 4.31 9.33
C TRP A 102 0.02 5.00 8.80
N LEU A 103 -0.17 4.95 7.47
CA LEU A 103 -1.43 5.17 6.80
C LEU A 103 -2.12 3.83 6.63
N ILE A 104 -3.31 3.70 7.21
CA ILE A 104 -4.08 2.47 7.18
C ILE A 104 -5.31 2.66 6.32
N SER A 105 -5.52 1.74 5.39
CA SER A 105 -6.74 1.70 4.62
C SER A 105 -7.07 0.28 4.19
N SER A 106 -8.13 0.14 3.40
CA SER A 106 -8.57 -1.13 2.86
C SER A 106 -8.97 -0.96 1.40
N ALA A 107 -8.42 -1.82 0.54
CA ALA A 107 -8.86 -1.92 -0.83
C ALA A 107 -10.36 -2.25 -0.89
N LYS A 108 -11.05 -1.73 -1.90
CA LYS A 108 -12.53 -1.82 -1.99
C LYS A 108 -13.07 -3.26 -2.04
N ASN A 109 -12.24 -4.24 -2.43
CA ASN A 109 -12.66 -5.61 -2.63
C ASN A 109 -11.72 -6.59 -1.90
N THR A 110 -12.23 -7.19 -0.83
CA THR A 110 -11.48 -7.98 0.17
C THR A 110 -11.04 -9.35 -0.34
N THR A 111 -11.59 -9.78 -1.48
CA THR A 111 -11.40 -11.09 -2.13
C THR A 111 -10.52 -11.04 -3.39
N ASN A 112 -9.91 -9.89 -3.71
CA ASN A 112 -9.16 -9.68 -4.95
C ASN A 112 -7.63 -9.71 -4.69
N PRO A 113 -6.80 -10.27 -5.59
CA PRO A 113 -5.33 -10.16 -5.56
C PRO A 113 -4.79 -8.72 -5.51
N HIS A 114 -5.64 -7.71 -5.70
CA HIS A 114 -5.30 -6.29 -5.72
C HIS A 114 -4.35 -5.82 -4.61
N SER A 115 -4.56 -6.19 -3.35
CA SER A 115 -3.66 -5.77 -2.26
C SER A 115 -2.28 -6.44 -2.39
N LEU A 116 -2.23 -7.69 -2.84
CA LEU A 116 -0.97 -8.38 -3.13
C LEU A 116 -0.24 -7.74 -4.31
N GLU A 117 -0.97 -7.39 -5.38
CA GLU A 117 -0.42 -6.65 -6.52
C GLU A 117 0.13 -5.29 -6.09
N CYS A 118 -0.58 -4.57 -5.22
CA CYS A 118 -0.10 -3.31 -4.66
C CYS A 118 1.19 -3.49 -3.84
N LEU A 119 1.32 -4.58 -3.09
CA LEU A 119 2.53 -4.90 -2.33
C LEU A 119 3.70 -5.19 -3.28
N GLN A 120 3.50 -6.04 -4.29
CA GLN A 120 4.52 -6.38 -5.28
C GLN A 120 4.95 -5.15 -6.10
N GLN A 121 4.03 -4.23 -6.36
CA GLN A 121 4.31 -2.95 -7.01
C GLN A 121 4.86 -1.89 -6.05
N ARG A 122 5.09 -2.19 -4.76
CA ARG A 122 5.62 -1.25 -3.74
C ARG A 122 4.73 -0.03 -3.50
N ILE A 123 3.44 -0.15 -3.84
CA ILE A 123 2.41 0.86 -3.58
C ILE A 123 2.06 0.88 -2.09
N ILE A 124 1.94 -0.32 -1.50
CA ILE A 124 1.81 -0.52 -0.05
C ILE A 124 3.04 -1.22 0.50
N ASP A 125 3.23 -1.15 1.80
CA ASP A 125 4.41 -1.71 2.48
C ASP A 125 4.06 -3.00 3.24
N VAL A 126 2.81 -3.12 3.70
CA VAL A 126 2.28 -4.31 4.40
C VAL A 126 0.85 -4.59 3.96
N TYR A 127 0.53 -5.87 3.79
CA TYR A 127 -0.81 -6.38 3.52
C TYR A 127 -1.26 -7.36 4.61
N LEU A 128 -2.49 -7.19 5.10
CA LEU A 128 -3.13 -8.13 6.04
C LEU A 128 -4.17 -9.00 5.34
N CYS A 129 -4.07 -10.30 5.57
CA CYS A 129 -5.01 -11.30 5.09
C CYS A 129 -5.39 -12.30 6.19
N PRO A 130 -6.51 -13.01 6.07
CA PRO A 130 -6.78 -14.17 6.90
C PRO A 130 -5.69 -15.23 6.73
N LEU A 131 -5.39 -16.01 7.77
CA LEU A 131 -4.42 -17.12 7.64
C LEU A 131 -4.80 -18.14 6.55
N THR A 132 -6.09 -18.28 6.25
CA THR A 132 -6.60 -19.14 5.16
C THR A 132 -6.28 -18.61 3.76
N ASP A 133 -5.98 -17.32 3.66
CA ASP A 133 -5.83 -16.59 2.39
C ASP A 133 -4.37 -16.12 2.20
N LEU A 134 -3.43 -16.70 2.96
CA LEU A 134 -2.02 -16.39 2.85
C LEU A 134 -1.52 -16.74 1.43
N PRO A 135 -0.81 -15.82 0.75
CA PRO A 135 -0.19 -16.13 -0.52
C PRO A 135 0.91 -17.18 -0.32
N THR A 136 1.22 -17.97 -1.34
CA THR A 136 2.35 -18.90 -1.27
C THR A 136 3.66 -18.12 -1.07
N GLU A 137 4.42 -18.47 -0.03
CA GLU A 137 5.77 -17.90 0.17
C GLU A 137 6.63 -18.17 -1.07
N ASN A 138 7.43 -17.18 -1.45
CA ASN A 138 8.38 -17.29 -2.55
C ASN A 138 9.60 -16.40 -2.24
N GLN A 139 10.54 -16.30 -3.19
CA GLN A 139 11.77 -15.51 -2.98
C GLN A 139 11.52 -14.01 -2.76
N VAL A 140 10.34 -13.50 -3.11
CA VAL A 140 9.99 -12.07 -3.07
C VAL A 140 9.06 -11.72 -1.90
N LEU A 141 8.31 -12.69 -1.37
CA LEU A 141 7.28 -12.47 -0.34
C LEU A 141 7.60 -13.22 0.94
N LYS A 142 7.42 -12.54 2.08
CA LYS A 142 7.46 -13.16 3.40
C LYS A 142 6.10 -13.10 4.08
N ASN A 143 5.68 -14.25 4.61
CA ASN A 143 4.48 -14.36 5.43
C ASN A 143 4.86 -14.46 6.91
N ILE A 144 4.13 -13.74 7.75
CA ILE A 144 4.31 -13.75 9.19
C ILE A 144 2.95 -13.97 9.84
N GLU A 145 2.81 -15.09 10.55
CA GLU A 145 1.54 -15.48 11.15
C GLU A 145 1.38 -14.90 12.56
N ILE A 146 0.22 -14.30 12.82
CA ILE A 146 -0.24 -13.88 14.13
C ILE A 146 -1.41 -14.79 14.53
N LYS A 147 -1.06 -15.99 14.99
CA LYS A 147 -2.02 -17.09 15.28
C LYS A 147 -3.11 -16.69 16.27
N SER A 148 -2.77 -15.91 17.30
CA SER A 148 -3.72 -15.44 18.32
C SER A 148 -4.89 -14.65 17.73
N LYS A 149 -4.69 -13.99 16.58
CA LYS A 149 -5.70 -13.16 15.91
C LYS A 149 -6.15 -13.72 14.57
N LYS A 150 -5.60 -14.86 14.13
CA LYS A 150 -5.80 -15.44 12.80
C LYS A 150 -5.49 -14.47 11.65
N ILE A 151 -4.46 -13.64 11.83
CA ILE A 151 -3.98 -12.66 10.84
C ILE A 151 -2.68 -13.16 10.22
N GLY A 152 -2.60 -13.12 8.90
CA GLY A 152 -1.37 -13.20 8.13
C GLY A 152 -0.88 -11.79 7.78
N VAL A 153 0.38 -11.49 8.12
CA VAL A 153 1.07 -10.27 7.72
C VAL A 153 1.98 -10.60 6.54
N VAL A 154 1.76 -9.95 5.41
CA VAL A 154 2.53 -10.19 4.17
C VAL A 154 3.36 -8.95 3.86
N VAL A 155 4.65 -9.17 3.60
CA VAL A 155 5.64 -8.14 3.27
C VAL A 155 6.57 -8.60 2.14
N LEU A 156 7.29 -7.66 1.53
CA LEU A 156 8.39 -8.02 0.64
C LEU A 156 9.54 -8.61 1.45
N GLN A 157 10.12 -9.71 0.98
CA GLN A 157 11.16 -10.49 1.68
C GLN A 157 12.37 -9.64 2.07
N GLU A 158 12.81 -8.75 1.18
CA GLU A 158 13.92 -7.81 1.43
C GLU A 158 13.65 -6.82 2.57
N HIS A 159 12.37 -6.57 2.89
CA HIS A 159 11.95 -5.62 3.93
C HIS A 159 11.51 -6.31 5.22
N ALA A 160 11.49 -7.65 5.27
CA ALA A 160 10.94 -8.40 6.40
C ALA A 160 11.61 -8.08 7.75
N ASN A 161 12.89 -7.66 7.72
CA ASN A 161 13.68 -7.32 8.90
C ASN A 161 13.76 -5.80 9.18
N GLN A 162 13.02 -4.97 8.44
CA GLN A 162 13.00 -3.53 8.64
C GLN A 162 12.37 -3.18 10.00
N GLU A 163 13.02 -2.31 10.77
CA GLU A 163 12.64 -1.99 12.15
C GLU A 163 11.17 -1.57 12.28
N ARG A 164 10.71 -0.69 11.37
CA ARG A 164 9.32 -0.20 11.39
C ARG A 164 8.29 -1.29 11.10
N ILE A 165 8.64 -2.28 10.26
CA ILE A 165 7.79 -3.45 9.95
C ILE A 165 7.74 -4.37 11.17
N LEU A 166 8.89 -4.67 11.78
CA LEU A 166 8.96 -5.45 13.02
C LEU A 166 8.18 -4.77 14.16
N GLY A 167 8.24 -3.44 14.25
CA GLY A 167 7.45 -2.64 15.18
C GLY A 167 5.95 -2.87 15.02
N LEU A 168 5.42 -2.80 13.80
CA LEU A 168 4.02 -3.11 13.51
C LEU A 168 3.64 -4.53 13.94
N ILE A 169 4.48 -5.52 13.60
CA ILE A 169 4.23 -6.93 13.94
C ILE A 169 4.17 -7.12 15.46
N ASN A 170 5.07 -6.47 16.21
CA ASN A 170 5.08 -6.52 17.66
C ASN A 170 3.82 -5.89 18.26
N THR A 171 3.39 -4.73 17.75
CA THR A 171 2.12 -4.11 18.14
C THR A 171 0.93 -5.04 17.89
N LEU A 172 0.86 -5.66 16.70
CA LEU A 172 -0.20 -6.59 16.36
C LEU A 172 -0.18 -7.88 17.19
N LYS A 173 0.98 -8.31 17.71
CA LYS A 173 1.08 -9.44 18.64
C LYS A 173 0.58 -9.08 20.04
N GLN A 174 0.80 -7.84 20.49
CA GLN A 174 0.45 -7.35 21.83
C GLN A 174 -0.98 -6.85 21.99
N ALA A 175 -1.61 -6.36 20.91
CA ALA A 175 -3.02 -5.93 20.88
C ALA A 175 -4.01 -7.07 21.14
#